data_AF-A0A2Z4WBS8-F1
#
_entry.id   AF-A0A2Z4WBS8-F1
#
_cell.length_a   1.000
_cell.length_b   1.000
_cell.length_c   1.000
_cell.angle_alpha   90.00
_cell.angle_beta   90.00
_cell.angle_gamma   90.00
#
_symmetry.space_group_name_H-M   'P 1'
#
loop_
_entity.id
_entity.type
_entity.pdbx_description
1 polymer ?
#
loop_
_entity_poly.entity_id
_entity_poly.type
_entity_poly.pdbx_seq_one_letter_code
_entity_poly.pdbx_strand_id
1 'polypeptide(L)'
;MEPVVRRYLEDRGIQIHTRSRVVDIELKDKKILGIYLGDGTFVKGDAFIETTGSTGPMGNCLKYGNGCSMCVLRCPAFGPRVSLTKQAGLNEIMGERAPEVYGAFSGSCKLCKESLSPKIRKELEKTGVSILKVPREDVNLDKLKMKVCQQYALKEFAENVILLDTGHAKLMTCFYPLEKLRKIKGLENAKFVDPYAGGKGNSVRYLSCAIRNNSLKVTGLDNLFCAGEKSGLFVGHTEAICTGSLAGHNAARYLAKRHLLILPKDCCVGDIISYSNYRMLQKKDRKGRYTFAGSLYFNRMKKLGLYTINKEEIKNRIEKLELTNIFEEKFL
;
A
#
# COMPACT_ATOMS: atom_id res chain seq x y z
N MET A 1 9.93 1.24 -13.89
CA MET A 1 8.46 1.34 -14.00
C MET A 1 7.99 2.78 -14.03
N GLU A 2 8.37 3.63 -13.08
CA GLU A 2 7.89 5.03 -13.02
C GLU A 2 8.03 5.82 -14.33
N PRO A 3 9.16 5.80 -15.07
CA PRO A 3 9.27 6.57 -16.32
C PRO A 3 8.32 6.10 -17.43
N VAL A 4 7.98 4.80 -17.43
CA VAL A 4 7.04 4.22 -18.41
C VAL A 4 5.63 4.68 -18.12
N VAL A 5 5.23 4.66 -16.83
CA VAL A 5 3.90 5.14 -16.40
C VAL A 5 3.78 6.64 -16.63
N ARG A 6 4.83 7.42 -16.34
CA ARG A 6 4.85 8.86 -16.56
C ARG A 6 4.57 9.21 -18.02
N ARG A 7 5.34 8.64 -18.96
CA ARG A 7 5.12 8.86 -20.40
C ARG A 7 3.72 8.49 -20.84
N TYR A 8 3.21 7.33 -20.40
CA TYR A 8 1.86 6.89 -20.72
C TYR A 8 0.77 7.89 -20.29
N LEU A 9 0.95 8.57 -19.15
CA LEU A 9 0.05 9.59 -18.65
C LEU A 9 0.22 10.92 -19.43
N GLU A 10 1.46 11.35 -19.67
CA GLU A 10 1.78 12.56 -20.45
C GLU A 10 1.25 12.46 -21.88
N ASP A 11 1.39 11.31 -22.54
CA ASP A 11 0.86 11.02 -23.88
C ASP A 11 -0.68 11.10 -23.96
N ARG A 12 -1.36 11.10 -22.80
CA ARG A 12 -2.82 11.27 -22.67
C ARG A 12 -3.22 12.68 -22.24
N GLY A 13 -2.28 13.63 -22.24
CA GLY A 13 -2.52 15.00 -21.82
C GLY A 13 -2.73 15.17 -20.31
N ILE A 14 -2.38 14.16 -19.50
CA ILE A 14 -2.48 14.25 -18.04
C ILE A 14 -1.31 15.09 -17.53
N GLN A 15 -1.62 16.18 -16.84
CA GLN A 15 -0.62 17.06 -16.24
C GLN A 15 -0.03 16.43 -14.98
N ILE A 16 1.30 16.34 -14.93
CA ILE A 16 2.05 15.75 -13.81
C ILE A 16 2.87 16.83 -13.12
N HIS A 17 2.49 17.13 -11.89
CA HIS A 17 3.19 18.11 -11.05
C HIS A 17 4.13 17.40 -10.08
N THR A 18 5.43 17.37 -10.42
CA THR A 18 6.45 16.81 -9.53
C THR A 18 6.93 17.86 -8.52
N ARG A 19 7.34 17.42 -7.32
CA ARG A 19 7.74 18.31 -6.21
C ARG A 19 6.65 19.28 -5.74
N SER A 20 5.41 19.13 -6.20
CA SER A 20 4.23 19.89 -5.79
C SER A 20 3.49 19.18 -4.67
N ARG A 21 4.03 19.27 -3.45
CA ARG A 21 3.42 18.61 -2.29
C ARG A 21 2.19 19.38 -1.83
N VAL A 22 1.05 18.71 -1.78
CA VAL A 22 -0.18 19.24 -1.17
C VAL A 22 0.00 19.34 0.34
N VAL A 23 -0.36 20.49 0.90
CA VAL A 23 -0.24 20.79 2.34
C VAL A 23 -1.57 21.11 3.00
N ASP A 24 -2.53 21.63 2.24
CA ASP A 24 -3.84 22.03 2.75
C ASP A 24 -4.93 22.00 1.67
N ILE A 25 -6.18 22.27 2.05
CA ILE A 25 -7.34 22.37 1.17
C ILE A 25 -8.13 23.65 1.41
N GLU A 26 -8.83 24.13 0.38
CA GLU A 26 -9.91 25.11 0.54
C GLU A 26 -11.24 24.35 0.61
N LEU A 27 -11.96 24.46 1.71
CA LEU A 27 -13.21 23.75 1.95
C LEU A 27 -14.36 24.75 2.10
N LYS A 28 -15.46 24.53 1.36
CA LYS A 28 -16.73 25.21 1.57
C LYS A 28 -17.81 24.17 1.82
N ASP A 29 -18.42 24.22 2.99
CA ASP A 29 -19.37 23.21 3.48
C ASP A 29 -18.76 21.79 3.42
N LYS A 30 -19.27 20.94 2.52
CA LYS A 30 -18.78 19.57 2.29
C LYS A 30 -18.01 19.41 0.97
N LYS A 31 -17.71 20.52 0.28
CA LYS A 31 -17.07 20.50 -1.03
C LYS A 31 -15.68 21.13 -0.97
N ILE A 32 -14.68 20.37 -1.41
CA ILE A 32 -13.32 20.88 -1.61
C ILE A 32 -13.33 21.75 -2.87
N LEU A 33 -12.89 23.00 -2.77
CA LEU A 33 -12.78 23.94 -3.90
C LEU A 33 -11.41 23.85 -4.58
N GLY A 34 -10.38 23.45 -3.83
CA GLY A 34 -9.01 23.35 -4.31
C GLY A 34 -8.06 22.86 -3.23
N ILE A 35 -6.79 22.77 -3.61
CA ILE A 35 -5.68 22.32 -2.77
C ILE A 35 -4.60 23.40 -2.72
N TYR A 36 -3.93 23.54 -1.59
CA TYR A 36 -2.75 24.37 -1.45
C TYR A 36 -1.48 23.52 -1.53
N LEU A 37 -0.52 23.99 -2.31
CA LEU A 37 0.80 23.40 -2.43
C LEU A 37 1.76 24.00 -1.39
N GLY A 38 2.87 23.30 -1.13
CA GLY A 38 3.86 23.72 -0.13
C GLY A 38 4.57 25.05 -0.42
N ASP A 39 4.44 25.59 -1.64
CA ASP A 39 4.92 26.92 -2.03
C ASP A 39 3.84 28.01 -1.92
N GLY A 40 2.64 27.65 -1.44
CA GLY A 40 1.48 28.55 -1.33
C GLY A 40 0.57 28.58 -2.56
N THR A 41 0.93 27.91 -3.67
CA THR A 41 0.10 27.87 -4.88
C THR A 41 -1.25 27.22 -4.59
N PHE A 42 -2.33 27.88 -4.99
CA PHE A 42 -3.67 27.33 -4.96
C PHE A 42 -4.01 26.67 -6.30
N VAL A 43 -4.45 25.41 -6.26
CA VAL A 43 -4.89 24.66 -7.43
C VAL A 43 -6.37 24.32 -7.26
N LYS A 44 -7.20 24.91 -8.12
CA LYS A 44 -8.65 24.65 -8.14
C LYS A 44 -8.93 23.27 -8.73
N GLY A 45 -9.97 22.60 -8.24
CA GLY A 45 -10.44 21.33 -8.79
C GLY A 45 -11.88 21.00 -8.41
N ASP A 46 -12.55 20.22 -9.26
CA ASP A 46 -13.96 19.87 -9.07
C ASP A 46 -14.17 18.53 -8.35
N ALA A 47 -13.23 17.60 -8.50
CA ALA A 47 -13.18 16.31 -7.81
C ALA A 47 -11.74 15.93 -7.47
N PHE A 48 -11.56 15.27 -6.33
CA PHE A 48 -10.25 14.91 -5.78
C PHE A 48 -10.20 13.42 -5.48
N ILE A 49 -9.04 12.80 -5.73
CA ILE A 49 -8.80 11.39 -5.41
C ILE A 49 -7.54 11.30 -4.55
N GLU A 50 -7.71 10.93 -3.28
CA GLU A 50 -6.61 10.79 -2.35
C GLU A 50 -5.94 9.42 -2.47
N THR A 51 -4.73 9.39 -3.02
CA THR A 51 -3.89 8.19 -3.18
C THR A 51 -2.55 8.35 -2.45
N THR A 52 -2.54 9.06 -1.33
CA THR A 52 -1.35 9.38 -0.51
C THR A 52 -0.73 8.13 0.15
N GLY A 53 -1.45 7.00 0.10
CA GLY A 53 -1.16 5.80 0.87
C GLY A 53 -1.53 5.99 2.33
N SER A 54 -0.88 5.25 3.23
CA SER A 54 -1.14 5.34 4.67
C SER A 54 0.14 5.45 5.50
N THR A 55 1.26 5.71 4.83
CA THR A 55 2.57 5.76 5.49
C THR A 55 2.78 7.11 6.15
N GLY A 56 3.15 7.08 7.41
CA GLY A 56 3.31 8.28 8.20
C GLY A 56 4.53 9.12 7.83
N PRO A 57 4.48 10.43 8.12
CA PRO A 57 5.68 11.24 8.15
C PRO A 57 6.61 10.84 9.31
N MET A 58 7.76 11.50 9.43
CA MET A 58 8.77 11.15 10.44
C MET A 58 8.23 11.14 11.88
N GLY A 59 7.33 12.07 12.24
CA GLY A 59 6.70 12.11 13.56
C GLY A 59 5.91 10.83 13.88
N ASN A 60 5.24 10.25 12.89
CA ASN A 60 4.56 8.97 13.05
C ASN A 60 5.54 7.81 13.22
N CYS A 61 6.68 7.84 12.51
CA CYS A 61 7.73 6.84 12.71
C CYS A 61 8.37 6.94 14.10
N LEU A 62 8.50 8.15 14.66
CA LEU A 62 8.95 8.37 16.04
C LEU A 62 7.94 7.86 17.07
N LYS A 63 6.65 8.17 16.87
CA LYS A 63 5.59 7.81 17.83
C LYS A 63 5.20 6.33 17.80
N TYR A 64 5.11 5.73 16.60
CA TYR A 64 4.52 4.38 16.42
C TYR A 64 5.53 3.33 15.94
N GLY A 65 6.77 3.74 15.64
CA GLY A 65 7.84 2.87 15.17
C GLY A 65 9.15 3.09 15.92
N ASN A 66 10.27 2.88 15.22
CA ASN A 66 11.63 2.98 15.80
C ASN A 66 12.35 4.27 15.34
N GLY A 67 11.59 5.34 15.08
CA GLY A 67 12.08 6.58 14.49
C GLY A 67 12.34 6.51 12.99
N CYS A 68 12.82 7.62 12.42
CA CYS A 68 13.08 7.71 10.98
C CYS A 68 14.17 6.71 10.57
N SER A 69 13.84 5.81 9.64
CA SER A 69 14.79 4.82 9.09
C SER A 69 15.35 5.22 7.73
N MET A 70 15.00 6.41 7.20
CA MET A 70 15.40 6.87 5.86
C MET A 70 14.96 5.89 4.75
N CYS A 71 13.67 5.55 4.75
CA CYS A 71 13.04 4.73 3.72
C CYS A 71 12.86 5.50 2.40
N VAL A 72 12.45 4.78 1.35
CA VAL A 72 12.19 5.30 0.00
C VAL A 72 11.27 6.53 -0.06
N LEU A 73 10.45 6.78 0.98
CA LEU A 73 9.60 7.97 1.03
C LEU A 73 10.38 9.27 1.16
N ARG A 74 11.60 9.22 1.73
CA ARG A 74 12.51 10.37 1.82
C ARG A 74 11.85 11.62 2.42
N CYS A 75 11.02 11.42 3.46
CA CYS A 75 10.32 12.50 4.17
C CYS A 75 11.25 13.65 4.64
N PRO A 76 12.51 13.43 5.07
CA PRO A 76 13.42 14.54 5.38
C PRO A 76 13.67 15.49 4.19
N ALA A 77 13.67 14.97 2.96
CA ALA A 77 13.95 15.76 1.76
C ALA A 77 12.68 16.37 1.15
N PHE A 78 11.55 15.65 1.18
CA PHE A 78 10.33 16.08 0.49
C PHE A 78 9.20 16.55 1.42
N GLY A 79 9.35 16.38 2.73
CA GLY A 79 8.34 16.70 3.72
C GLY A 79 7.27 15.62 3.91
N PRO A 80 6.33 15.84 4.85
CA PRO A 80 5.27 14.90 5.18
C PRO A 80 4.15 14.90 4.14
N ARG A 81 3.58 13.74 3.83
CA ARG A 81 2.30 13.67 3.12
C ARG A 81 1.17 14.08 4.07
N VAL A 82 0.30 14.95 3.60
CA VAL A 82 -0.88 15.42 4.33
C VAL A 82 -2.09 14.61 3.91
N SER A 83 -3.00 14.35 4.85
CA SER A 83 -4.28 13.73 4.56
C SER A 83 -5.32 14.79 4.22
N LEU A 84 -5.92 14.73 3.03
CA LEU A 84 -7.01 15.66 2.68
C LEU A 84 -8.24 15.41 3.54
N THR A 85 -8.51 14.15 3.88
CA THR A 85 -9.58 13.76 4.80
C THR A 85 -9.41 14.46 6.16
N LYS A 86 -8.19 14.52 6.70
CA LYS A 86 -7.90 15.23 7.97
C LYS A 86 -7.93 16.74 7.84
N GLN A 87 -7.44 17.30 6.72
CA GLN A 87 -7.54 18.75 6.50
C GLN A 87 -9.00 19.22 6.38
N ALA A 88 -9.91 18.33 5.95
CA ALA A 88 -11.34 18.58 6.02
C ALA A 88 -11.96 18.39 7.42
N GLY A 89 -11.16 18.18 8.46
CA GLY A 89 -11.64 17.96 9.83
C GLY A 89 -12.30 16.59 10.07
N LEU A 90 -12.16 15.63 9.15
CA LEU A 90 -12.78 14.32 9.27
C LEU A 90 -11.86 13.30 9.96
N ASN A 91 -12.51 12.37 10.66
CA ASN A 91 -11.83 11.26 11.33
C ASN A 91 -11.31 10.21 10.35
N GLU A 92 -10.24 9.54 10.76
CA GLU A 92 -9.61 8.46 10.02
C GLU A 92 -9.41 7.22 10.89
N ILE A 93 -9.28 6.09 10.22
CA ILE A 93 -9.00 4.81 10.87
C ILE A 93 -7.49 4.55 10.86
N MET A 94 -6.99 4.16 12.02
CA MET A 94 -5.65 3.64 12.20
C MET A 94 -5.72 2.13 12.32
N GLY A 95 -4.95 1.43 11.48
CA GLY A 95 -4.71 0.00 11.63
C GLY A 95 -3.88 -0.28 12.87
N GLU A 96 -3.94 -1.52 13.35
CA GLU A 96 -3.22 -1.99 14.52
C GLU A 96 -2.28 -3.15 14.13
N ARG A 97 -1.21 -3.36 14.90
CA ARG A 97 -0.37 -4.57 14.83
C ARG A 97 -0.50 -5.46 16.07
N ALA A 98 -0.81 -4.86 17.21
CA ALA A 98 -1.14 -5.53 18.47
C ALA A 98 -2.26 -4.72 19.17
N PRO A 99 -2.95 -5.24 20.20
CA PRO A 99 -3.99 -4.48 20.90
C PRO A 99 -3.44 -3.11 21.30
N GLU A 100 -4.11 -2.04 20.85
CA GLU A 100 -3.75 -0.64 21.15
C GLU A 100 -2.38 -0.19 20.62
N VAL A 101 -1.71 -1.02 19.82
CA VAL A 101 -0.46 -0.68 19.14
C VAL A 101 -0.75 -0.39 17.68
N TYR A 102 -0.79 0.89 17.34
CA TYR A 102 -1.16 1.37 16.01
C TYR A 102 -0.05 1.27 14.97
N GLY A 103 -0.47 1.11 13.72
CA GLY A 103 0.37 0.98 12.54
C GLY A 103 1.08 -0.37 12.44
N ALA A 104 1.57 -0.68 11.24
CA ALA A 104 2.40 -1.86 11.00
C ALA A 104 3.64 -1.50 10.19
N PHE A 105 4.73 -2.23 10.43
CA PHE A 105 5.96 -2.03 9.69
C PHE A 105 5.86 -2.62 8.28
N SER A 106 6.45 -1.93 7.31
CA SER A 106 6.74 -2.51 5.99
C SER A 106 7.49 -3.83 6.12
N GLY A 107 7.11 -4.81 5.31
CA GLY A 107 7.49 -6.22 5.53
C GLY A 107 8.82 -6.65 4.93
N SER A 108 9.56 -5.74 4.29
CA SER A 108 10.83 -6.06 3.62
C SER A 108 11.80 -4.88 3.63
N CYS A 109 13.09 -5.20 3.58
CA CYS A 109 14.17 -4.28 3.25
C CYS A 109 14.78 -4.65 1.89
N LYS A 110 15.74 -3.84 1.44
CA LYS A 110 16.60 -4.08 0.29
C LYS A 110 18.06 -3.95 0.71
N LEU A 111 18.85 -4.92 0.27
CA LEU A 111 20.29 -4.94 0.40
C LEU A 111 20.93 -4.63 -0.96
N CYS A 112 22.08 -3.97 -0.94
CA CYS A 112 22.95 -3.82 -2.10
C CYS A 112 23.33 -5.24 -2.58
N LYS A 113 23.00 -5.58 -3.83
CA LYS A 113 23.22 -6.95 -4.32
C LYS A 113 24.72 -7.24 -4.41
N GLU A 114 25.50 -6.24 -4.78
CA GLU A 114 26.95 -6.21 -4.93
C GLU A 114 27.69 -6.45 -3.59
N SER A 115 27.05 -6.12 -2.47
CA SER A 115 27.65 -6.33 -1.14
C SER A 115 27.49 -7.77 -0.63
N LEU A 116 26.81 -8.63 -1.39
CA LEU A 116 26.61 -10.05 -1.05
C LEU A 116 27.72 -10.91 -1.68
N SER A 117 27.97 -12.07 -1.07
CA SER A 117 28.95 -13.01 -1.61
C SER A 117 28.66 -13.39 -3.08
N PRO A 118 29.70 -13.70 -3.89
CA PRO A 118 29.50 -14.13 -5.28
C PRO A 118 28.54 -15.32 -5.42
N LYS A 119 28.54 -16.24 -4.44
CA LYS A 119 27.64 -17.41 -4.43
C LYS A 119 26.17 -17.00 -4.35
N ILE A 120 25.82 -16.12 -3.41
CA ILE A 120 24.43 -15.66 -3.21
C ILE A 120 23.97 -14.82 -4.41
N ARG A 121 24.84 -13.96 -4.96
CA ARG A 121 24.52 -13.18 -6.16
C ARG A 121 24.14 -14.08 -7.34
N LYS A 122 25.00 -15.07 -7.64
CA LYS A 122 24.76 -16.05 -8.70
C LYS A 122 23.47 -16.85 -8.47
N GLU A 123 23.19 -17.25 -7.22
CA GLU A 123 21.94 -17.93 -6.87
C GLU A 123 20.73 -17.05 -7.15
N LEU A 124 20.72 -15.81 -6.65
CA LEU A 124 19.64 -14.85 -6.88
C LEU A 124 19.40 -14.60 -8.37
N GLU A 125 20.46 -14.44 -9.16
CA GLU A 125 20.36 -14.22 -10.61
C GLU A 125 19.81 -15.43 -11.36
N LYS A 126 20.15 -16.64 -10.90
CA LYS A 126 19.73 -17.89 -11.55
C LYS A 126 18.30 -18.29 -11.18
N THR A 127 17.91 -18.13 -9.92
CA THR A 127 16.67 -18.71 -9.37
C THR A 127 15.65 -17.66 -8.93
N GLY A 128 16.07 -16.39 -8.79
CA GLY A 128 15.26 -15.31 -8.22
C GLY A 128 15.14 -15.34 -6.69
N VAL A 129 15.71 -16.36 -6.01
CA VAL A 129 15.56 -16.54 -4.55
C VAL A 129 16.79 -17.20 -3.93
N SER A 130 17.20 -16.71 -2.75
CA SER A 130 18.22 -17.34 -1.91
C SER A 130 17.71 -17.45 -0.48
N ILE A 131 17.91 -18.61 0.13
CA ILE A 131 17.43 -18.94 1.48
C ILE A 131 18.64 -19.28 2.35
N LEU A 132 18.85 -18.48 3.40
CA LEU A 132 20.01 -18.56 4.27
C LEU A 132 19.54 -18.86 5.69
N LYS A 133 20.14 -19.86 6.34
CA LYS A 133 19.80 -20.19 7.73
C LYS A 133 20.31 -19.10 8.67
N VAL A 134 19.44 -18.70 9.60
CA VAL A 134 19.80 -17.82 10.71
C VAL A 134 20.50 -18.66 11.80
N PRO A 135 21.55 -18.14 12.46
CA PRO A 135 22.12 -18.79 13.64
C PRO A 135 21.04 -19.07 14.69
N ARG A 136 21.10 -20.22 15.37
CA ARG A 136 20.02 -20.67 16.28
C ARG A 136 19.74 -19.66 17.38
N GLU A 137 20.79 -19.03 17.89
CA GLU A 137 20.77 -17.97 18.91
C GLU A 137 20.10 -16.66 18.45
N ASP A 138 19.96 -16.45 17.13
CA ASP A 138 19.36 -15.25 16.54
C ASP A 138 17.93 -15.49 15.99
N VAL A 139 17.39 -16.70 16.16
CA VAL A 139 16.00 -17.01 15.80
C VAL A 139 15.05 -16.27 16.74
N ASN A 140 14.22 -15.39 16.16
CA ASN A 140 13.22 -14.62 16.88
C ASN A 140 11.86 -14.79 16.19
N LEU A 141 10.91 -15.45 16.87
CA LEU A 141 9.55 -15.67 16.36
C LEU A 141 8.66 -14.42 16.49
N ASP A 142 8.90 -13.57 17.49
CA ASP A 142 8.09 -12.38 17.75
C ASP A 142 8.17 -11.34 16.62
N LYS A 143 9.28 -11.31 15.86
CA LYS A 143 9.44 -10.43 14.69
C LYS A 143 8.36 -10.64 13.63
N LEU A 144 7.73 -11.82 13.57
CA LEU A 144 6.67 -12.13 12.61
C LEU A 144 5.39 -11.33 12.87
N LYS A 145 5.11 -10.95 14.13
CA LYS A 145 3.92 -10.19 14.55
C LYS A 145 3.94 -8.73 14.07
N MET A 146 5.10 -8.21 13.66
CA MET A 146 5.29 -6.80 13.30
C MET A 146 5.00 -6.49 11.83
N LYS A 147 4.95 -7.51 10.96
CA LYS A 147 4.88 -7.37 9.51
C LYS A 147 3.49 -6.93 9.03
N VAL A 148 3.47 -6.03 8.06
CA VAL A 148 2.28 -5.77 7.23
C VAL A 148 1.86 -6.97 6.38
N CYS A 149 2.83 -7.69 5.80
CA CYS A 149 2.55 -8.83 4.93
C CYS A 149 2.29 -10.08 5.76
N GLN A 150 1.06 -10.20 6.29
CA GLN A 150 0.64 -11.33 7.13
C GLN A 150 0.76 -12.68 6.41
N GLN A 151 0.69 -12.69 5.07
CA GLN A 151 0.91 -13.89 4.26
C GLN A 151 2.35 -14.47 4.37
N TYR A 152 3.31 -13.69 4.88
CA TYR A 152 4.71 -14.10 5.05
C TYR A 152 5.12 -14.20 6.54
N ALA A 153 4.14 -14.39 7.43
CA ALA A 153 4.35 -14.57 8.88
C ALA A 153 4.47 -16.06 9.26
N LEU A 154 5.21 -16.84 8.48
CA LEU A 154 5.44 -18.28 8.71
C LEU A 154 6.74 -18.52 9.49
N LYS A 155 6.86 -19.69 10.14
CA LYS A 155 8.02 -20.06 10.98
C LYS A 155 9.32 -20.03 10.19
N GLU A 156 9.28 -20.38 8.91
CA GLU A 156 10.40 -20.38 8.00
C GLU A 156 11.02 -18.98 7.83
N PHE A 157 10.21 -17.91 7.94
CA PHE A 157 10.70 -16.52 7.91
C PHE A 157 11.34 -16.09 9.24
N ALA A 158 11.17 -16.86 10.31
CA ALA A 158 11.89 -16.64 11.56
C ALA A 158 13.25 -17.30 11.54
N GLU A 159 13.32 -18.53 11.04
CA GLU A 159 14.50 -19.41 11.00
C GLU A 159 15.43 -19.13 9.81
N ASN A 160 14.93 -18.46 8.77
CA ASN A 160 15.69 -18.16 7.56
C ASN A 160 15.64 -16.68 7.21
N VAL A 161 16.74 -16.21 6.62
CA VAL A 161 16.79 -15.02 5.79
C VAL A 161 16.42 -15.43 4.36
N ILE A 162 15.32 -14.87 3.87
CA ILE A 162 14.85 -15.06 2.49
C ILE A 162 15.15 -13.78 1.72
N LEU A 163 15.95 -13.93 0.66
CA LEU A 163 16.29 -12.89 -0.29
C LEU A 163 15.59 -13.16 -1.62
N LEU A 164 14.96 -12.13 -2.19
CA LEU A 164 14.36 -12.19 -3.53
C LEU A 164 15.09 -11.25 -4.47
N ASP A 165 15.29 -11.66 -5.72
CA ASP A 165 15.89 -10.80 -6.73
C ASP A 165 14.86 -9.78 -7.26
N THR A 166 15.11 -8.50 -6.99
CA THR A 166 14.26 -7.39 -7.47
C THR A 166 15.11 -6.27 -8.09
N GLY A 167 16.27 -6.64 -8.64
CA GLY A 167 17.37 -5.73 -8.98
C GLY A 167 18.32 -5.55 -7.79
N HIS A 168 17.79 -5.06 -6.66
CA HIS A 168 18.42 -5.23 -5.36
C HIS A 168 17.94 -6.53 -4.69
N ALA A 169 18.73 -7.04 -3.73
CA ALA A 169 18.34 -8.21 -2.95
C ALA A 169 17.28 -7.80 -1.91
N LYS A 170 16.02 -8.17 -2.14
CA LYS A 170 14.92 -7.87 -1.24
C LYS A 170 14.93 -8.84 -0.07
N LEU A 171 15.26 -8.33 1.11
CA LEU A 171 15.25 -9.06 2.37
C LEU A 171 13.83 -9.10 2.93
N MET A 172 13.25 -10.30 3.07
CA MET A 172 11.85 -10.49 3.49
C MET A 172 11.62 -10.39 5.01
N THR A 173 12.18 -9.34 5.63
CA THR A 173 11.98 -8.97 7.04
C THR A 173 11.77 -7.46 7.16
N CYS A 174 11.10 -7.00 8.22
CA CYS A 174 10.84 -5.58 8.42
C CYS A 174 12.13 -4.76 8.55
N PHE A 175 13.05 -5.23 9.38
CA PHE A 175 14.38 -4.68 9.62
C PHE A 175 15.22 -5.79 10.28
N TYR A 176 16.54 -5.66 10.24
CA TYR A 176 17.44 -6.66 10.80
C TYR A 176 18.74 -5.99 11.28
N PRO A 177 19.10 -6.07 12.58
CA PRO A 177 20.33 -5.46 13.09
C PRO A 177 21.54 -5.82 12.23
N LEU A 178 22.25 -4.80 11.72
CA LEU A 178 23.27 -5.01 10.71
C LEU A 178 24.39 -5.95 11.19
N GLU A 179 24.80 -5.82 12.44
CA GLU A 179 25.81 -6.69 13.06
C GLU A 179 25.38 -8.16 13.08
N LYS A 180 24.12 -8.44 13.43
CA LYS A 180 23.57 -9.80 13.38
C LYS A 180 23.46 -10.31 11.94
N LEU A 181 23.06 -9.44 10.99
CA LEU A 181 22.90 -9.83 9.59
C LEU A 181 24.23 -10.30 9.00
N ARG A 182 25.32 -9.62 9.36
CA ARG A 182 26.68 -9.91 8.90
C ARG A 182 27.30 -11.18 9.51
N LYS A 183 26.67 -11.79 10.52
CA LYS A 183 27.06 -13.13 11.01
C LYS A 183 26.61 -14.25 10.09
N ILE A 184 25.66 -13.99 9.19
CA ILE A 184 25.14 -15.00 8.26
C ILE A 184 26.13 -15.17 7.11
N LYS A 185 26.54 -16.41 6.87
CA LYS A 185 27.50 -16.76 5.82
C LYS A 185 27.06 -16.22 4.46
N GLY A 186 27.92 -15.42 3.84
CA GLY A 186 27.70 -14.76 2.56
C GLY A 186 27.08 -13.36 2.65
N LEU A 187 26.71 -12.89 3.85
CA LEU A 187 26.17 -11.55 4.12
C LEU A 187 27.14 -10.68 4.96
N GLU A 188 28.40 -11.08 5.11
CA GLU A 188 29.41 -10.44 5.96
C GLU A 188 29.59 -8.95 5.61
N ASN A 189 29.45 -8.62 4.33
CA ASN A 189 29.57 -7.26 3.81
C ASN A 189 28.22 -6.60 3.52
N ALA A 190 27.09 -7.19 3.95
CA ALA A 190 25.75 -6.70 3.64
C ALA A 190 25.61 -5.19 3.93
N LYS A 191 24.95 -4.49 3.01
CA LYS A 191 24.67 -3.06 3.08
C LYS A 191 23.20 -2.81 2.75
N PHE A 192 22.47 -2.14 3.65
CA PHE A 192 21.10 -1.71 3.36
C PHE A 192 21.10 -0.58 2.32
N VAL A 193 20.12 -0.63 1.42
CA VAL A 193 19.84 0.44 0.45
C VAL A 193 18.41 0.98 0.58
N ASP A 194 17.50 0.22 1.20
CA ASP A 194 16.17 0.70 1.57
C ASP A 194 15.56 -0.16 2.69
N PRO A 195 15.15 0.42 3.82
CA PRO A 195 15.51 1.75 4.27
C PRO A 195 17.04 1.83 4.55
N TYR A 196 17.66 3.01 4.39
CA TYR A 196 19.11 3.16 4.62
C TYR A 196 19.53 2.77 6.04
N ALA A 197 18.67 3.00 7.03
CA ALA A 197 18.84 2.52 8.40
C ALA A 197 18.01 1.24 8.66
N GLY A 198 17.99 0.29 7.72
CA GLY A 198 17.31 -1.00 7.85
C GLY A 198 17.82 -1.92 8.95
N GLY A 199 18.89 -1.52 9.64
CA GLY A 199 19.34 -2.11 10.90
C GLY A 199 18.38 -1.88 12.08
N LYS A 200 17.67 -0.74 12.10
CA LYS A 200 16.89 -0.30 13.27
C LYS A 200 15.38 -0.30 13.08
N GLY A 201 14.89 -0.19 11.84
CA GLY A 201 13.46 -0.01 11.61
C GLY A 201 13.07 0.09 10.14
N ASN A 202 11.79 0.33 9.92
CA ASN A 202 11.20 0.55 8.60
C ASN A 202 10.05 1.55 8.68
N SER A 203 9.52 1.93 7.52
CA SER A 203 8.30 2.74 7.39
C SER A 203 7.12 2.10 8.13
N VAL A 204 6.32 2.94 8.80
CA VAL A 204 5.09 2.54 9.50
C VAL A 204 3.89 2.97 8.68
N ARG A 205 3.02 2.01 8.36
CA ARG A 205 1.85 2.13 7.48
C ARG A 205 0.56 2.02 8.28
N TYR A 206 -0.56 2.32 7.62
CA TYR A 206 -1.94 2.24 8.14
C TYR A 206 -2.23 3.21 9.28
N LEU A 207 -1.58 4.36 9.31
CA LEU A 207 -1.83 5.40 10.32
C LEU A 207 -2.85 6.45 9.83
N SER A 208 -3.34 6.29 8.60
CA SER A 208 -4.28 7.19 7.94
C SER A 208 -5.04 6.42 6.87
N CYS A 209 -6.26 5.99 7.19
CA CYS A 209 -7.20 5.38 6.25
C CYS A 209 -8.51 6.16 6.32
N ALA A 210 -9.00 6.64 5.18
CA ALA A 210 -10.25 7.39 5.10
C ALA A 210 -11.46 6.48 5.39
N ILE A 211 -12.47 7.04 6.06
CA ILE A 211 -13.78 6.41 6.19
C ILE A 211 -14.53 6.65 4.87
N ARG A 212 -15.02 5.59 4.23
CA ARG A 212 -15.53 5.64 2.86
C ARG A 212 -16.67 4.65 2.62
N ASN A 213 -17.42 4.83 1.54
CA ASN A 213 -18.43 3.86 1.09
C ASN A 213 -17.83 2.83 0.10
N ASN A 214 -18.65 1.95 -0.47
CA ASN A 214 -18.17 0.94 -1.43
C ASN A 214 -17.94 1.48 -2.86
N SER A 215 -18.31 2.74 -3.13
CA SER A 215 -17.92 3.45 -4.36
C SER A 215 -16.58 4.19 -4.22
N LEU A 216 -15.87 3.98 -3.09
CA LEU A 216 -14.61 4.63 -2.72
C LEU A 216 -14.71 6.15 -2.50
N LYS A 217 -15.92 6.68 -2.33
CA LYS A 217 -16.15 8.07 -1.93
C LYS A 217 -15.97 8.20 -0.42
N VAL A 218 -15.23 9.21 0.02
CA VAL A 218 -15.00 9.52 1.43
C VAL A 218 -16.30 9.99 2.06
N THR A 219 -16.65 9.43 3.21
CA THR A 219 -17.86 9.79 3.95
C THR A 219 -17.70 11.16 4.57
N GLY A 220 -18.65 12.07 4.33
CA GLY A 220 -18.65 13.43 4.89
C GLY A 220 -18.23 14.52 3.90
N LEU A 221 -17.71 14.16 2.72
CA LEU A 221 -17.35 15.09 1.64
C LEU A 221 -18.06 14.73 0.34
N ASP A 222 -18.36 15.75 -0.46
CA ASP A 222 -19.12 15.60 -1.69
C ASP A 222 -18.28 15.13 -2.88
N ASN A 223 -17.03 15.58 -2.95
CA ASN A 223 -16.17 15.42 -4.11
C ASN A 223 -14.78 14.82 -3.81
N LEU A 224 -14.62 14.14 -2.67
CA LEU A 224 -13.39 13.42 -2.33
C LEU A 224 -13.57 11.90 -2.43
N PHE A 225 -12.70 11.27 -3.21
CA PHE A 225 -12.54 9.82 -3.32
C PHE A 225 -11.19 9.39 -2.74
N CYS A 226 -11.01 8.09 -2.49
CA CYS A 226 -9.73 7.57 -2.03
C CYS A 226 -9.42 6.19 -2.61
N ALA A 227 -8.14 5.85 -2.74
CA ALA A 227 -7.72 4.56 -3.27
C ALA A 227 -6.42 4.04 -2.65
N GLY A 228 -6.09 2.78 -2.96
CA GLY A 228 -4.98 2.07 -2.36
C GLY A 228 -5.12 1.99 -0.84
N GLU A 229 -3.99 2.06 -0.13
CA GLU A 229 -3.99 1.99 1.33
C GLU A 229 -4.76 3.11 2.03
N LYS A 230 -5.04 4.21 1.32
CA LYS A 230 -5.88 5.27 1.87
C LYS A 230 -7.32 4.81 2.06
N SER A 231 -7.79 3.90 1.20
CA SER A 231 -9.17 3.41 1.16
C SER A 231 -9.42 2.14 1.98
N GLY A 232 -8.40 1.58 2.63
CA GLY A 232 -8.50 0.36 3.41
C GLY A 232 -7.15 -0.22 3.83
N LEU A 233 -7.19 -1.26 4.67
CA LEU A 233 -6.00 -2.00 5.14
C LEU A 233 -5.47 -2.96 4.07
N PHE A 234 -5.33 -2.47 2.84
CA PHE A 234 -4.90 -3.23 1.67
C PHE A 234 -3.39 -3.42 1.63
N VAL A 235 -2.95 -4.53 1.04
CA VAL A 235 -1.52 -4.84 0.85
C VAL A 235 -1.26 -5.27 -0.59
N GLY A 236 -0.77 -4.35 -1.42
CA GLY A 236 -0.25 -4.69 -2.74
C GLY A 236 -0.56 -3.66 -3.82
N HIS A 237 0.10 -3.83 -4.96
CA HIS A 237 -0.07 -2.95 -6.12
C HIS A 237 -1.40 -3.23 -6.82
N THR A 238 -1.81 -4.50 -6.90
CA THR A 238 -3.07 -4.90 -7.54
C THR A 238 -4.27 -4.25 -6.87
N GLU A 239 -4.32 -4.27 -5.54
CA GLU A 239 -5.38 -3.62 -4.75
C GLU A 239 -5.40 -2.12 -4.97
N ALA A 240 -4.21 -1.48 -5.03
CA ALA A 240 -4.09 -0.06 -5.33
C ALA A 240 -4.56 0.30 -6.74
N ILE A 241 -4.25 -0.53 -7.74
CA ILE A 241 -4.72 -0.34 -9.12
C ILE A 241 -6.24 -0.52 -9.18
N CYS A 242 -6.78 -1.62 -8.67
CA CYS A 242 -8.22 -1.90 -8.71
C CYS A 242 -9.05 -0.80 -8.03
N THR A 243 -8.61 -0.35 -6.85
CA THR A 243 -9.30 0.75 -6.15
C THR A 243 -9.07 2.09 -6.84
N GLY A 244 -7.88 2.35 -7.38
CA GLY A 244 -7.58 3.56 -8.14
C GLY A 244 -8.46 3.69 -9.39
N SER A 245 -8.60 2.61 -10.15
CA SER A 245 -9.48 2.55 -11.33
C SER A 245 -10.93 2.85 -10.97
N LEU A 246 -11.48 2.24 -9.92
CA LEU A 246 -12.86 2.50 -9.50
C LEU A 246 -13.04 3.93 -8.96
N ALA A 247 -12.10 4.45 -8.18
CA ALA A 247 -12.15 5.81 -7.66
C ALA A 247 -12.09 6.85 -8.79
N GLY A 248 -11.22 6.65 -9.79
CA GLY A 248 -11.14 7.47 -10.99
C GLY A 248 -12.43 7.46 -11.80
N HIS A 249 -12.96 6.27 -12.06
CA HIS A 249 -14.25 6.10 -12.74
C HIS A 249 -15.38 6.84 -12.04
N ASN A 250 -15.46 6.69 -10.71
CA ASN A 250 -16.50 7.33 -9.92
C ASN A 250 -16.32 8.83 -9.76
N ALA A 251 -15.08 9.35 -9.78
CA ALA A 251 -14.84 10.78 -9.87
C ALA A 251 -15.36 11.36 -11.19
N ALA A 252 -15.13 10.69 -12.32
CA ALA A 252 -15.68 11.09 -13.61
C ALA A 252 -17.23 11.02 -13.63
N ARG A 253 -17.82 9.93 -13.11
CA ARG A 253 -19.28 9.81 -12.97
C ARG A 253 -19.88 10.91 -12.09
N TYR A 254 -19.21 11.26 -10.99
CA TYR A 254 -19.62 12.35 -10.11
C TYR A 254 -19.66 13.69 -10.85
N LEU A 255 -18.61 14.02 -11.61
CA LEU A 255 -18.56 15.23 -12.42
C LEU A 255 -19.67 15.27 -13.49
N ALA A 256 -19.96 14.12 -14.09
CA ALA A 256 -21.05 13.95 -15.06
C ALA A 256 -22.45 13.82 -14.41
N LYS A 257 -22.57 14.02 -13.09
CA LYS A 257 -23.83 13.89 -12.32
C LYS A 257 -24.52 12.53 -12.49
N ARG A 258 -23.75 11.47 -12.71
CA ARG A 258 -24.23 10.08 -12.79
C ARG A 258 -24.14 9.39 -11.44
N HIS A 259 -24.95 8.34 -11.27
CA HIS A 259 -24.82 7.45 -10.12
C HIS A 259 -23.43 6.81 -10.07
N LEU A 260 -22.84 6.76 -8.87
CA LEU A 260 -21.54 6.15 -8.64
C LEU A 260 -21.65 4.63 -8.77
N LEU A 261 -20.66 4.01 -9.41
CA LEU A 261 -20.55 2.57 -9.54
C LEU A 261 -20.13 1.95 -8.21
N ILE A 262 -20.86 0.94 -7.78
CA ILE A 262 -20.47 0.02 -6.71
C ILE A 262 -20.33 -1.36 -7.36
N LEU A 263 -19.12 -1.92 -7.33
CA LEU A 263 -18.89 -3.25 -7.88
C LEU A 263 -19.58 -4.31 -6.99
N PRO A 264 -20.32 -5.26 -7.57
CA PRO A 264 -21.01 -6.32 -6.85
C PRO A 264 -20.02 -7.28 -6.18
N LYS A 265 -20.45 -7.91 -5.08
CA LYS A 265 -19.64 -8.88 -4.32
C LYS A 265 -19.39 -10.19 -5.09
N ASP A 266 -20.11 -10.40 -6.18
CA ASP A 266 -19.92 -11.52 -7.09
C ASP A 266 -18.67 -11.38 -7.96
N CYS A 267 -17.96 -10.24 -7.89
CA CYS A 267 -16.59 -10.11 -8.42
C CYS A 267 -15.58 -9.88 -7.29
N CYS A 268 -14.34 -10.33 -7.48
CA CYS A 268 -13.29 -10.25 -6.46
C CYS A 268 -12.97 -8.80 -6.04
N VAL A 269 -13.04 -7.85 -6.96
CA VAL A 269 -12.78 -6.43 -6.66
C VAL A 269 -13.92 -5.83 -5.83
N GLY A 270 -15.18 -6.11 -6.16
CA GLY A 270 -16.32 -5.64 -5.37
C GLY A 270 -16.36 -6.26 -3.97
N ASP A 271 -16.09 -7.57 -3.85
CA ASP A 271 -16.05 -8.23 -2.55
C ASP A 271 -14.90 -7.72 -1.68
N ILE A 272 -13.67 -7.55 -2.21
CA ILE A 272 -12.55 -7.05 -1.38
C ILE A 272 -12.83 -5.63 -0.86
N ILE A 273 -13.40 -4.77 -1.72
CA ILE A 273 -13.73 -3.38 -1.35
C ILE A 273 -14.80 -3.37 -0.27
N SER A 274 -15.87 -4.15 -0.44
CA SER A 274 -16.95 -4.23 0.55
C SER A 274 -16.49 -4.88 1.85
N TYR A 275 -15.73 -5.97 1.76
CA TYR A 275 -15.26 -6.72 2.91
C TYR A 275 -14.26 -5.90 3.74
N SER A 276 -13.27 -5.28 3.10
CA SER A 276 -12.33 -4.40 3.80
C SER A 276 -13.04 -3.21 4.43
N ASN A 277 -14.11 -2.68 3.82
CA ASN A 277 -14.86 -1.55 4.40
C ASN A 277 -15.50 -1.95 5.72
N TYR A 278 -16.30 -3.02 5.66
CA TYR A 278 -17.03 -3.53 6.80
C TYR A 278 -16.09 -3.88 7.95
N ARG A 279 -15.00 -4.61 7.66
CA ARG A 279 -14.05 -5.04 8.68
C ARG A 279 -13.28 -3.87 9.29
N MET A 280 -12.84 -2.89 8.49
CA MET A 280 -12.03 -1.78 9.02
C MET A 280 -12.80 -0.92 10.04
N LEU A 281 -14.13 -0.84 9.93
CA LEU A 281 -15.00 -0.15 10.89
C LEU A 281 -15.05 -0.87 12.26
N GLN A 282 -14.83 -2.18 12.29
CA GLN A 282 -14.82 -2.97 13.52
C GLN A 282 -13.46 -2.86 14.22
N LYS A 283 -13.41 -2.33 15.44
CA LYS A 283 -12.14 -2.13 16.20
C LYS A 283 -11.30 -3.41 16.25
N LYS A 284 -11.94 -4.56 16.52
CA LYS A 284 -11.29 -5.89 16.60
C LYS A 284 -10.57 -6.32 15.32
N ASP A 285 -10.96 -5.77 14.16
CA ASP A 285 -10.49 -6.19 12.85
C ASP A 285 -9.45 -5.25 12.23
N ARG A 286 -9.04 -4.20 12.96
CA ARG A 286 -8.02 -3.22 12.52
C ARG A 286 -6.62 -3.81 12.39
N LYS A 287 -6.42 -5.05 12.87
CA LYS A 287 -5.20 -5.85 12.64
C LYS A 287 -5.20 -6.59 11.31
N GLY A 288 -6.36 -6.72 10.66
CA GLY A 288 -6.49 -7.44 9.40
C GLY A 288 -5.75 -6.74 8.26
N ARG A 289 -5.22 -7.54 7.33
CA ARG A 289 -4.60 -7.05 6.10
C ARG A 289 -5.22 -7.79 4.91
N TYR A 290 -5.70 -7.04 3.94
CA TYR A 290 -6.52 -7.57 2.85
C TYR A 290 -5.73 -7.53 1.54
N THR A 291 -5.59 -8.70 0.91
CA THR A 291 -4.89 -8.84 -0.37
C THR A 291 -5.39 -10.03 -1.16
N PHE A 292 -5.33 -9.93 -2.48
CA PHE A 292 -5.56 -11.04 -3.40
C PHE A 292 -4.48 -12.12 -3.36
N ALA A 293 -3.32 -11.84 -2.73
CA ALA A 293 -2.15 -12.71 -2.78
C ALA A 293 -1.96 -13.62 -1.54
N GLY A 294 -2.84 -13.55 -0.53
CA GLY A 294 -2.75 -14.42 0.64
C GLY A 294 -3.56 -13.97 1.86
N SER A 295 -3.34 -14.65 2.98
CA SER A 295 -3.94 -14.33 4.29
C SER A 295 -5.49 -14.35 4.28
N LEU A 296 -6.10 -13.51 5.12
CA LEU A 296 -7.54 -13.39 5.38
C LEU A 296 -8.40 -13.32 4.13
N TYR A 297 -8.09 -12.39 3.22
CA TYR A 297 -8.95 -12.15 2.06
C TYR A 297 -8.82 -13.26 1.01
N PHE A 298 -7.60 -13.72 0.72
CA PHE A 298 -7.41 -14.80 -0.24
C PHE A 298 -8.16 -16.07 0.16
N ASN A 299 -8.15 -16.43 1.45
CA ASN A 299 -8.92 -17.56 1.97
C ASN A 299 -10.44 -17.34 1.82
N ARG A 300 -10.93 -16.12 2.03
CA ARG A 300 -12.34 -15.77 1.76
C ARG A 300 -12.65 -15.90 0.27
N MET A 301 -11.81 -15.34 -0.61
CA MET A 301 -11.99 -15.39 -2.05
C MET A 301 -12.10 -16.83 -2.57
N LYS A 302 -11.29 -17.75 -2.03
CA LYS A 302 -11.41 -19.19 -2.30
C LYS A 302 -12.73 -19.78 -1.80
N LYS A 303 -13.12 -19.50 -0.55
CA LYS A 303 -14.38 -20.00 0.04
C LYS A 303 -15.62 -19.54 -0.71
N LEU A 304 -15.58 -18.38 -1.33
CA LEU A 304 -16.67 -17.83 -2.14
C LEU A 304 -16.66 -18.31 -3.59
N GLY A 305 -15.71 -19.16 -4.01
CA GLY A 305 -15.56 -19.55 -5.41
C GLY A 305 -15.09 -18.42 -6.34
N LEU A 306 -14.64 -17.29 -5.78
CA LEU A 306 -14.21 -16.13 -6.57
C LEU A 306 -12.79 -16.32 -7.15
N TYR A 307 -11.96 -17.14 -6.53
CA TYR A 307 -10.59 -17.42 -6.99
C TYR A 307 -10.59 -18.46 -8.10
N THR A 308 -10.18 -18.05 -9.30
CA THR A 308 -9.91 -18.92 -10.44
C THR A 308 -8.78 -18.32 -11.27
N ILE A 309 -8.05 -19.18 -11.99
CA ILE A 309 -7.07 -18.77 -12.99
C ILE A 309 -7.59 -18.99 -14.42
N ASN A 310 -8.81 -19.54 -14.56
CA ASN A 310 -9.44 -19.74 -15.86
C ASN A 310 -9.98 -18.39 -16.37
N LYS A 311 -9.36 -17.88 -17.44
CA LYS A 311 -9.71 -16.58 -18.04
C LYS A 311 -11.15 -16.56 -18.57
N GLU A 312 -11.64 -17.66 -19.10
CA GLU A 312 -13.00 -17.73 -19.67
C GLU A 312 -14.06 -17.69 -18.57
N GLU A 313 -13.81 -18.37 -17.45
CA GLU A 313 -14.68 -18.29 -16.28
C GLU A 313 -14.74 -16.87 -15.71
N ILE A 314 -13.59 -16.18 -15.64
CA ILE A 314 -13.53 -14.78 -15.20
C ILE A 314 -14.35 -13.90 -16.16
N LYS A 315 -14.13 -14.03 -17.47
CA LYS A 315 -14.83 -13.27 -18.49
C LYS A 315 -16.35 -13.47 -18.41
N ASN A 316 -16.80 -14.73 -18.41
CA ASN A 316 -18.22 -15.08 -18.29
C ASN A 316 -18.86 -14.52 -17.02
N ARG A 317 -18.11 -14.49 -15.91
CA ARG A 317 -18.59 -13.90 -14.65
C ARG A 317 -18.78 -12.39 -14.76
N ILE A 318 -17.83 -11.69 -15.37
CA ILE A 318 -17.90 -10.24 -15.58
C ILE A 318 -19.03 -9.87 -16.56
N GLU A 319 -19.22 -10.65 -17.62
CA GLU A 319 -20.31 -10.49 -18.58
C GLU A 319 -21.69 -10.68 -17.94
N LYS A 320 -21.87 -11.72 -17.12
CA LYS A 320 -23.12 -11.95 -16.37
C LYS A 320 -23.45 -10.84 -15.38
N LEU A 321 -22.46 -10.08 -14.93
CA LEU A 321 -22.64 -8.94 -14.04
C LEU A 321 -22.86 -7.63 -14.81
N GLU A 322 -22.87 -7.67 -16.14
CA GLU A 322 -22.99 -6.50 -17.02
C GLU A 322 -21.86 -5.47 -16.78
N LEU A 323 -20.66 -5.98 -16.43
CA LEU A 323 -19.49 -5.15 -16.11
C LEU A 323 -18.43 -5.14 -17.21
N THR A 324 -18.67 -5.84 -18.32
CA THR A 324 -17.75 -5.85 -19.46
C THR A 324 -17.57 -4.43 -19.98
N ASN A 325 -16.31 -4.00 -20.09
CA ASN A 325 -15.92 -2.65 -20.53
C ASN A 325 -16.53 -1.49 -19.72
N ILE A 326 -17.00 -1.74 -18.49
CA ILE A 326 -17.62 -0.71 -17.64
C ILE A 326 -16.74 0.53 -17.43
N PHE A 327 -15.42 0.36 -17.43
CA PHE A 327 -14.44 1.45 -17.27
C PHE A 327 -14.11 2.20 -18.56
N GLU A 328 -14.60 1.75 -19.71
CA GLU A 328 -14.42 2.40 -21.01
C GLU A 328 -15.56 3.38 -21.34
N GLU A 329 -16.63 3.36 -20.54
CA GLU A 329 -17.74 4.30 -20.66
C GLU A 329 -17.24 5.76 -20.57
N LYS A 330 -17.64 6.59 -21.54
CA LYS A 330 -17.30 8.02 -21.59
C LYS A 330 -18.42 8.84 -20.97
N PHE A 331 -18.08 9.74 -20.05
CA PHE A 331 -19.04 10.57 -19.31
C PHE A 331 -18.79 12.08 -19.41
N LEU A 332 -17.57 12.45 -19.81
CA LEU A 332 -17.09 13.82 -19.91
C LEU A 332 -16.56 14.06 -21.32
#